data_AF-A0A7V5DW42-F1
#
_entry.id   AF-A0A7V5DW42-F1
#
_cell.length_a   1.000
_cell.length_b   1.000
_cell.length_c   1.000
_cell.angle_alpha   90.00
_cell.angle_beta   90.00
_cell.angle_gamma   90.00
#
_symmetry.space_group_name_H-M   'P 1'
#
loop_
_entity.id
_entity.type
_entity.pdbx_description
1 polymer ?
#
loop_
_entity_poly.entity_id
_entity_poly.type
_entity_poly.pdbx_seq_one_letter_code
_entity_poly.pdbx_strand_id
1 'polypeptide(L)'
;MGKRTRIVVTGLGAITPLGLDVATTWNSIKENKSGVGPVTRFDPSPLPTKIAAEVKGFDPRNYMDGKEARKMDLFSQFAVAAAKEAVQDAGMKEGTYDPSRVGVILGVGIGGFETVEASHTALLEKGPSRVPPLTIPKLIANIGPANVAIMLGLEGPCFAVTTACASGTDAIGNAVHWIEKGACDFVLTGGVESAITLFGMSGFNVIQALSTKYNDRPTEASRPFDRDRDGFVMGEGAGILVLESLEHALKRGAKIYAEFGGYGATCDANHLTAPHPEGKGAIAAMRMALADAGLKPEEIDYINAHGTSTPMNDPIETAAIKAVFGEHAYKLKVSSTKSMTGHCLGAAGGIEALFCVLAIQDQFYPATINLQNPDPLCDLDYVPNKGVPGVIRAAMSNTFGFGGHNGIVVFKKYEN
;
A
#
# COMPACT_ATOMS: atom_id res chain seq x y z
N MET A 1 6.87 -0.17 -33.85
CA MET A 1 6.76 -0.40 -32.39
C MET A 1 5.82 -1.57 -32.19
N GLY A 2 6.25 -2.63 -31.50
CA GLY A 2 5.41 -3.82 -31.27
C GLY A 2 4.21 -3.49 -30.38
N LYS A 3 3.16 -4.33 -30.46
CA LYS A 3 1.96 -4.21 -29.62
C LYS A 3 2.37 -4.41 -28.16
N ARG A 4 2.05 -3.44 -27.27
CA ARG A 4 2.31 -3.54 -25.83
C ARG A 4 1.56 -4.74 -25.24
N THR A 5 2.23 -5.55 -24.43
CA THR A 5 1.62 -6.64 -23.67
C THR A 5 0.61 -6.06 -22.69
N ARG A 6 -0.67 -6.42 -22.82
CA ARG A 6 -1.71 -6.06 -21.83
C ARG A 6 -1.50 -6.89 -20.57
N ILE A 7 -1.61 -6.25 -19.41
CA ILE A 7 -1.42 -6.89 -18.10
C ILE A 7 -2.69 -6.72 -17.29
N VAL A 8 -3.09 -7.79 -16.61
CA VAL A 8 -4.33 -7.86 -15.84
C VAL A 8 -4.04 -8.28 -14.40
N VAL A 9 -4.95 -7.90 -13.51
CA VAL A 9 -4.95 -8.33 -12.11
C VAL A 9 -5.83 -9.56 -12.00
N THR A 10 -5.25 -10.70 -11.61
CA THR A 10 -5.96 -11.98 -11.55
C THR A 10 -6.17 -12.51 -10.15
N GLY A 11 -5.41 -12.03 -9.16
CA GLY A 11 -5.59 -12.38 -7.74
C GLY A 11 -5.24 -11.23 -6.80
N LEU A 12 -5.87 -11.24 -5.63
CA LEU A 12 -5.72 -10.24 -4.58
C LEU A 12 -5.49 -10.92 -3.23
N GLY A 13 -4.68 -10.32 -2.37
CA GLY A 13 -4.47 -10.76 -0.99
C GLY A 13 -4.23 -9.58 -0.05
N ALA A 14 -4.75 -9.66 1.18
CA ALA A 14 -4.72 -8.54 2.12
C ALA A 14 -4.57 -9.00 3.57
N ILE A 15 -3.65 -8.38 4.30
CA ILE A 15 -3.59 -8.38 5.76
C ILE A 15 -3.60 -6.92 6.20
N THR A 16 -4.64 -6.47 6.89
CA THR A 16 -4.81 -5.05 7.22
C THR A 16 -5.36 -4.86 8.63
N PRO A 17 -5.38 -3.61 9.15
CA PRO A 17 -6.03 -3.29 10.41
C PRO A 17 -7.56 -3.50 10.42
N LEU A 18 -8.15 -3.78 9.24
CA LEU A 18 -9.59 -3.94 9.01
C LEU A 18 -10.01 -5.39 8.71
N GLY A 19 -9.05 -6.29 8.48
CA GLY A 19 -9.31 -7.68 8.11
C GLY A 19 -8.03 -8.46 7.80
N LEU A 20 -8.10 -9.79 7.93
CA LEU A 20 -6.98 -10.71 7.65
C LEU A 20 -7.13 -11.44 6.30
N ASP A 21 -7.99 -10.90 5.45
CA ASP A 21 -8.29 -11.34 4.10
C ASP A 21 -8.91 -10.17 3.30
N VAL A 22 -8.98 -10.30 1.98
CA VAL A 22 -9.53 -9.31 1.04
C VAL A 22 -10.99 -9.01 1.32
N ALA A 23 -11.80 -10.05 1.52
CA ALA A 23 -13.25 -9.91 1.65
C ALA A 23 -13.64 -9.13 2.91
N THR A 24 -13.07 -9.50 4.05
CA THR A 24 -13.25 -8.85 5.35
C THR A 24 -12.73 -7.42 5.31
N THR A 25 -11.54 -7.21 4.74
CA THR A 25 -10.97 -5.87 4.60
C THR A 25 -11.88 -4.96 3.77
N TRP A 26 -12.31 -5.41 2.59
CA TRP A 26 -13.13 -4.60 1.69
C TRP A 26 -14.54 -4.34 2.24
N ASN A 27 -15.15 -5.33 2.90
CA ASN A 27 -16.44 -5.11 3.57
C ASN A 27 -16.31 -4.08 4.69
N SER A 28 -15.24 -4.13 5.49
CA SER A 28 -14.97 -3.11 6.50
C SER A 28 -14.77 -1.71 5.91
N ILE A 29 -14.15 -1.58 4.74
CA ILE A 29 -14.03 -0.32 3.99
C ILE A 29 -15.42 0.18 3.55
N LYS A 30 -16.26 -0.68 2.96
CA LYS A 30 -17.64 -0.33 2.55
C LYS A 30 -18.52 0.08 3.74
N GLU A 31 -18.27 -0.50 4.91
CA GLU A 31 -18.95 -0.19 6.17
C GLU A 31 -18.35 1.03 6.90
N ASN A 32 -17.31 1.66 6.35
CA ASN A 32 -16.66 2.86 6.90
C ASN A 32 -16.06 2.62 8.30
N LYS A 33 -15.53 1.40 8.56
CA LYS A 33 -14.93 1.05 9.85
C LYS A 33 -13.53 1.66 9.99
N SER A 34 -13.21 2.15 11.18
CA SER A 34 -11.85 2.57 11.53
C SER A 34 -11.05 1.39 12.09
N GLY A 35 -9.85 1.18 11.54
CA GLY A 35 -8.85 0.26 12.05
C GLY A 35 -8.04 0.83 13.22
N VAL A 36 -8.09 2.15 13.41
CA VAL A 36 -7.29 2.86 14.42
C VAL A 36 -7.79 2.57 15.84
N GLY A 37 -6.86 2.25 16.74
CA GLY A 37 -7.11 2.03 18.15
C GLY A 37 -5.92 2.45 19.02
N PRO A 38 -6.01 2.25 20.34
CA PRO A 38 -4.85 2.37 21.23
C PRO A 38 -3.76 1.37 20.81
N VAL A 39 -2.50 1.76 20.96
CA VAL A 39 -1.37 0.82 20.80
C VAL A 39 -1.46 -0.28 21.86
N THR A 40 -1.33 -1.53 21.45
CA THR A 40 -1.37 -2.70 22.34
C THR A 40 -0.10 -3.54 22.31
N ARG A 41 0.78 -3.34 21.31
CA ARG A 41 2.01 -4.13 21.14
C ARG A 41 3.12 -3.85 22.17
N PHE A 42 3.13 -2.66 22.75
CA PHE A 42 4.10 -2.21 23.75
C PHE A 42 3.47 -1.13 24.65
N ASP A 43 4.15 -0.70 25.72
CA ASP A 43 3.67 0.42 26.56
C ASP A 43 3.90 1.78 25.85
N PRO A 44 2.85 2.48 25.40
CA PRO A 44 3.01 3.76 24.72
C PRO A 44 3.06 4.94 25.69
N SER A 45 3.04 4.72 27.01
CA SER A 45 3.05 5.80 28.02
C SER A 45 4.16 6.85 27.85
N PRO A 46 5.39 6.50 27.37
CA PRO A 46 6.45 7.48 27.13
C PRO A 46 6.26 8.30 25.85
N LEU A 47 5.35 7.90 24.96
CA LEU A 47 5.16 8.51 23.65
C LEU A 47 4.07 9.60 23.67
N PRO A 48 4.22 10.67 22.88
CA PRO A 48 3.14 11.63 22.66
C PRO A 48 2.00 11.03 21.84
N THR A 49 2.30 10.14 20.89
CA THR A 49 1.30 9.37 20.13
C THR A 49 1.07 8.01 20.78
N LYS A 50 -0.18 7.66 21.09
CA LYS A 50 -0.58 6.44 21.81
C LYS A 50 -1.54 5.55 21.01
N ILE A 51 -1.69 5.86 19.74
CA ILE A 51 -2.66 5.23 18.83
C ILE A 51 -1.96 4.75 17.57
N ALA A 52 -2.47 3.66 17.00
CA ALA A 52 -2.01 3.11 15.74
C ALA A 52 -3.12 2.26 15.09
N ALA A 53 -2.95 1.90 13.83
CA ALA A 53 -3.78 0.94 13.13
C ALA A 53 -3.05 -0.41 13.07
N GLU A 54 -3.13 -1.17 14.16
CA GLU A 54 -2.52 -2.51 14.29
C GLU A 54 -3.34 -3.56 13.53
N VAL A 55 -2.67 -4.57 12.97
CA VAL A 55 -3.32 -5.77 12.46
C VAL A 55 -3.83 -6.60 13.64
N LYS A 56 -5.13 -6.89 13.68
CA LYS A 56 -5.80 -7.50 14.85
C LYS A 56 -6.00 -9.00 14.65
N GLY A 57 -5.67 -9.79 15.68
CA GLY A 57 -5.97 -11.22 15.73
C GLY A 57 -5.14 -12.09 14.77
N PHE A 58 -4.05 -11.56 14.20
CA PHE A 58 -3.19 -12.32 13.30
C PHE A 58 -2.44 -13.43 14.05
N ASP A 59 -2.63 -14.67 13.60
CA ASP A 59 -1.86 -15.82 14.04
C ASP A 59 -1.14 -16.43 12.82
N PRO A 60 0.20 -16.38 12.74
CA PRO A 60 0.92 -16.89 11.59
C PRO A 60 0.69 -18.38 11.33
N ARG A 61 0.28 -19.15 12.35
CA ARG A 61 0.02 -20.60 12.22
C ARG A 61 -1.16 -20.92 11.31
N ASN A 62 -2.04 -19.94 11.07
CA ASN A 62 -3.13 -20.08 10.11
C ASN A 62 -2.65 -20.02 8.64
N TYR A 63 -1.43 -19.53 8.41
CA TYR A 63 -0.90 -19.27 7.07
C TYR A 63 0.38 -20.02 6.77
N MET A 64 1.16 -20.42 7.78
CA MET A 64 2.44 -21.10 7.61
C MET A 64 2.79 -21.99 8.81
N ASP A 65 3.75 -22.89 8.63
CA ASP A 65 4.27 -23.71 9.73
C ASP A 65 4.87 -22.83 10.83
N GLY A 66 4.61 -23.19 12.09
CA GLY A 66 5.03 -22.39 13.24
C GLY A 66 6.55 -22.34 13.46
N LYS A 67 7.34 -23.26 12.89
CA LYS A 67 8.81 -23.17 12.88
C LYS A 67 9.27 -22.16 11.84
N GLU A 68 8.66 -22.13 10.66
CA GLU A 68 8.99 -21.15 9.63
C GLU A 68 8.58 -19.74 10.05
N ALA A 69 7.39 -19.55 10.62
CA ALA A 69 6.94 -18.26 11.16
C ALA A 69 7.95 -17.65 12.14
N ARG A 70 8.51 -18.47 13.05
CA ARG A 70 9.50 -18.01 14.04
C ARG A 70 10.82 -17.57 13.44
N LYS A 71 11.12 -17.93 12.18
CA LYS A 71 12.31 -17.46 11.45
C LYS A 71 12.07 -16.15 10.70
N MET A 72 10.84 -15.63 10.72
CA MET A 72 10.46 -14.38 10.07
C MET A 72 10.26 -13.25 11.08
N ASP A 73 10.45 -12.01 10.63
CA ASP A 73 9.88 -10.82 11.29
C ASP A 73 8.40 -10.66 10.90
N LEU A 74 7.64 -9.88 11.65
CA LEU A 74 6.19 -9.77 11.48
C LEU A 74 5.81 -9.23 10.09
N PHE A 75 6.54 -8.24 9.55
CA PHE A 75 6.27 -7.75 8.18
C PHE A 75 6.37 -8.90 7.17
N SER A 76 7.35 -9.78 7.31
CA SER A 76 7.53 -10.90 6.39
C SER A 76 6.44 -11.97 6.57
N GLN A 77 5.92 -12.16 7.78
CA GLN A 77 4.77 -13.04 8.01
C GLN A 77 3.50 -12.50 7.32
N PHE A 78 3.25 -11.18 7.40
CA PHE A 78 2.14 -10.55 6.67
C PHE A 78 2.29 -10.74 5.16
N ALA A 79 3.50 -10.58 4.63
CA ALA A 79 3.78 -10.77 3.21
C ALA A 79 3.42 -12.19 2.74
N VAL A 80 3.86 -13.22 3.48
CA VAL A 80 3.56 -14.62 3.17
C VAL A 80 2.06 -14.91 3.26
N ALA A 81 1.38 -14.39 4.28
CA ALA A 81 -0.06 -14.60 4.46
C ALA A 81 -0.87 -13.97 3.30
N ALA A 82 -0.62 -12.70 2.97
CA ALA A 82 -1.29 -12.03 1.86
C ALA A 82 -0.93 -12.65 0.49
N ALA A 83 0.33 -13.06 0.28
CA ALA A 83 0.74 -13.71 -0.96
C ALA A 83 0.04 -15.06 -1.19
N LYS A 84 -0.15 -15.86 -0.13
CA LYS A 84 -0.89 -17.11 -0.22
C LYS A 84 -2.35 -16.89 -0.61
N GLU A 85 -2.99 -15.88 -0.03
CA GLU A 85 -4.35 -15.49 -0.41
C GLU A 85 -4.39 -15.06 -1.89
N ALA A 86 -3.45 -14.22 -2.33
CA ALA A 86 -3.40 -13.72 -3.70
C ALA A 86 -3.20 -14.85 -4.74
N VAL A 87 -2.34 -15.82 -4.47
CA VAL A 87 -2.13 -17.01 -5.32
C VAL A 87 -3.38 -17.89 -5.36
N GLN A 88 -4.03 -18.08 -4.21
CA GLN A 88 -5.27 -18.84 -4.12
C GLN A 88 -6.39 -18.16 -4.92
N ASP A 89 -6.56 -16.84 -4.77
CA ASP A 89 -7.55 -16.04 -5.48
C ASP A 89 -7.28 -15.99 -6.99
N ALA A 90 -6.01 -15.95 -7.40
CA ALA A 90 -5.61 -16.07 -8.80
C ALA A 90 -5.91 -17.43 -9.41
N GLY A 91 -6.24 -18.45 -8.60
CA GLY A 91 -6.42 -19.82 -9.06
C GLY A 91 -5.13 -20.44 -9.59
N MET A 92 -3.97 -19.97 -9.10
CA MET A 92 -2.67 -20.56 -9.41
C MET A 92 -2.55 -21.89 -8.67
N LYS A 93 -2.53 -22.99 -9.42
CA LYS A 93 -2.39 -24.34 -8.87
C LYS A 93 -0.96 -24.82 -9.05
N GLU A 94 -0.45 -25.54 -8.06
CA GLU A 94 0.86 -26.15 -8.16
C GLU A 94 0.93 -27.06 -9.41
N GLY A 95 2.02 -26.96 -10.16
CA GLY A 95 2.22 -27.69 -11.42
C GLY A 95 1.47 -27.14 -12.64
N THR A 96 0.68 -26.07 -12.51
CA THR A 96 -0.01 -25.43 -13.67
C THR A 96 0.72 -24.19 -14.22
N TYR A 97 1.87 -23.85 -13.65
CA TYR A 97 2.72 -22.76 -14.10
C TYR A 97 4.19 -23.19 -13.96
N ASP A 98 5.08 -22.53 -14.70
CA ASP A 98 6.52 -22.69 -14.55
C ASP A 98 7.01 -21.77 -13.41
N PRO A 99 7.58 -22.30 -12.31
CA PRO A 99 8.07 -21.50 -11.20
C PRO A 99 9.10 -20.43 -11.58
N SER A 100 9.92 -20.68 -12.60
CA SER A 100 10.93 -19.72 -13.09
C SER A 100 10.30 -18.50 -13.80
N ARG A 101 9.03 -18.63 -14.18
CA ARG A 101 8.20 -17.60 -14.82
C ARG A 101 7.36 -16.80 -13.84
N VAL A 102 7.51 -17.02 -12.53
CA VAL A 102 6.75 -16.32 -11.49
C VAL A 102 7.69 -15.46 -10.65
N GLY A 103 7.56 -14.14 -10.78
CA GLY A 103 8.32 -13.17 -9.98
C GLY A 103 7.64 -12.82 -8.65
N VAL A 104 8.43 -12.34 -7.70
CA VAL A 104 7.98 -11.77 -6.42
C VAL A 104 8.68 -10.43 -6.18
N ILE A 105 7.94 -9.34 -6.37
CA ILE A 105 8.49 -7.98 -6.31
C ILE A 105 7.64 -7.17 -5.34
N LEU A 106 8.12 -7.00 -4.11
CA LEU A 106 7.36 -6.36 -3.03
C LEU A 106 7.97 -5.04 -2.59
N GLY A 107 7.11 -4.07 -2.29
CA GLY A 107 7.47 -2.85 -1.61
C GLY A 107 7.66 -3.08 -0.11
N VAL A 108 8.80 -2.66 0.43
CA VAL A 108 9.09 -2.68 1.87
C VAL A 108 9.78 -1.37 2.22
N GLY A 109 9.16 -0.54 3.05
CA GLY A 109 9.67 0.78 3.37
C GLY A 109 10.82 0.74 4.36
N ILE A 110 10.71 -0.07 5.42
CA ILE A 110 11.64 -0.04 6.55
C ILE A 110 12.22 -1.43 6.85
N GLY A 111 11.41 -2.49 6.81
CA GLY A 111 11.83 -3.86 7.13
C GLY A 111 11.61 -4.24 8.60
N GLY A 112 12.45 -5.14 9.13
CA GLY A 112 12.21 -5.81 10.42
C GLY A 112 12.58 -4.98 11.65
N PHE A 113 11.82 -3.92 11.94
CA PHE A 113 12.05 -3.06 13.11
C PHE A 113 11.88 -3.76 14.46
N GLU A 114 10.95 -4.71 14.57
CA GLU A 114 10.80 -5.53 15.79
C GLU A 114 12.10 -6.33 16.06
N THR A 115 12.69 -6.89 15.00
CA THR A 115 14.00 -7.53 15.09
C THR A 115 15.12 -6.56 15.45
N VAL A 116 15.15 -5.33 14.91
CA VAL A 116 16.15 -4.32 15.29
C VAL A 116 16.12 -4.08 16.79
N GLU A 117 14.95 -3.77 17.34
CA GLU A 117 14.80 -3.45 18.76
C GLU A 117 15.23 -4.60 19.65
N ALA A 118 14.73 -5.81 19.38
CA ALA A 118 15.05 -6.99 20.17
C ALA A 118 16.56 -7.32 20.12
N SER A 119 17.15 -7.27 18.93
CA SER A 119 18.57 -7.60 18.75
C SER A 119 19.50 -6.53 19.30
N HIS A 120 19.17 -5.25 19.14
CA HIS A 120 19.95 -4.15 19.70
C HIS A 120 19.86 -4.11 21.24
N THR A 121 18.68 -4.37 21.80
CA THR A 121 18.52 -4.50 23.27
C THR A 121 19.37 -5.64 23.81
N ALA A 122 19.34 -6.81 23.16
CA ALA A 122 20.18 -7.94 23.55
C ALA A 122 21.69 -7.62 23.47
N LEU A 123 22.11 -6.85 22.46
CA LEU A 123 23.49 -6.38 22.32
C LEU A 123 23.90 -5.50 23.50
N LEU A 124 23.11 -4.47 23.83
CA LEU A 124 23.45 -3.51 24.88
C LEU A 124 23.41 -4.13 26.28
N GLU A 125 22.41 -4.94 26.57
CA GLU A 125 22.21 -5.50 27.92
C GLU A 125 23.06 -6.74 28.18
N LYS A 126 23.33 -7.55 27.15
CA LYS A 126 23.89 -8.90 27.31
C LYS A 126 25.14 -9.15 26.47
N GLY A 127 25.56 -8.18 25.67
CA GLY A 127 26.77 -8.22 24.86
C GLY A 127 26.62 -8.90 23.48
N PRO A 128 27.64 -8.78 22.61
CA PRO A 128 27.54 -9.20 21.20
C PRO A 128 27.23 -10.69 20.98
N SER A 129 27.69 -11.57 21.88
CA SER A 129 27.45 -13.01 21.78
C SER A 129 25.98 -13.41 22.00
N ARG A 130 25.12 -12.48 22.42
CA ARG A 130 23.69 -12.70 22.68
C ARG A 130 22.77 -12.15 21.61
N VAL A 131 23.31 -11.54 20.55
CA VAL A 131 22.55 -11.13 19.37
C VAL A 131 21.98 -12.38 18.68
N PRO A 132 20.66 -12.47 18.41
CA PRO A 132 20.06 -13.62 17.76
C PRO A 132 20.69 -13.93 16.39
N PRO A 133 20.96 -15.20 16.05
CA PRO A 133 21.60 -15.57 14.78
C PRO A 133 20.75 -15.20 13.55
N LEU A 134 19.42 -15.12 13.72
CA LEU A 134 18.49 -14.72 12.65
C LEU A 134 18.27 -13.21 12.56
N THR A 135 19.07 -12.37 13.25
CA THR A 135 18.91 -10.91 13.21
C THR A 135 18.94 -10.38 11.78
N ILE A 136 20.00 -10.64 11.02
CA ILE A 136 20.11 -10.14 9.65
C ILE A 136 19.05 -10.76 8.71
N PRO A 137 18.85 -12.09 8.71
CA PRO A 137 17.80 -12.72 7.90
C PRO A 137 16.36 -12.34 8.25
N LYS A 138 16.11 -11.67 9.37
CA LYS A 138 14.78 -11.14 9.72
C LYS A 138 14.65 -9.64 9.45
N LEU A 139 15.77 -8.93 9.44
CA LEU A 139 15.83 -7.48 9.37
C LEU A 139 15.65 -6.93 7.94
N ILE A 140 16.45 -7.45 7.01
CA ILE A 140 16.66 -6.79 5.72
C ILE A 140 15.40 -6.87 4.83
N ALA A 141 15.07 -5.77 4.16
CA ALA A 141 13.82 -5.58 3.42
C ALA A 141 13.52 -6.68 2.38
N ASN A 142 14.54 -7.15 1.66
CA ASN A 142 14.40 -8.19 0.63
C ASN A 142 13.99 -9.56 1.16
N ILE A 143 13.97 -9.78 2.48
CA ILE A 143 13.51 -11.03 3.07
C ILE A 143 12.01 -11.22 2.92
N GLY A 144 11.23 -10.13 2.91
CA GLY A 144 9.78 -10.19 2.65
C GLY A 144 9.46 -10.98 1.37
N PRO A 145 9.90 -10.51 0.19
CA PRO A 145 9.71 -11.23 -1.07
C PRO A 145 10.42 -12.59 -1.10
N ALA A 146 11.61 -12.73 -0.50
CA ALA A 146 12.32 -14.02 -0.49
C ALA A 146 11.55 -15.10 0.28
N ASN A 147 10.97 -14.78 1.43
CA ASN A 147 10.17 -15.74 2.19
C ASN A 147 8.88 -16.10 1.45
N VAL A 148 8.26 -15.16 0.73
CA VAL A 148 7.14 -15.48 -0.18
C VAL A 148 7.57 -16.47 -1.24
N ALA A 149 8.69 -16.22 -1.93
CA ALA A 149 9.21 -17.10 -2.97
C ALA A 149 9.54 -18.50 -2.42
N ILE A 150 10.21 -18.59 -1.27
CA ILE A 150 10.54 -19.87 -0.61
C ILE A 150 9.28 -20.64 -0.23
N MET A 151 8.29 -19.96 0.38
CA MET A 151 7.07 -20.60 0.87
C MET A 151 6.13 -21.07 -0.24
N LEU A 152 6.27 -20.51 -1.44
CA LEU A 152 5.43 -20.81 -2.61
C LEU A 152 6.20 -21.55 -3.72
N GLY A 153 7.50 -21.82 -3.53
CA GLY A 153 8.35 -22.48 -4.52
C GLY A 153 8.47 -21.69 -5.83
N LEU A 154 8.68 -20.37 -5.76
CA LEU A 154 8.78 -19.48 -6.92
C LEU A 154 10.24 -19.14 -7.22
N GLU A 155 10.63 -19.20 -8.50
CA GLU A 155 12.03 -19.15 -8.93
C GLU A 155 12.34 -17.98 -9.87
N GLY A 156 11.35 -17.14 -10.18
CA GLY A 156 11.53 -15.95 -11.00
C GLY A 156 12.22 -14.79 -10.25
N PRO A 157 12.23 -13.57 -10.85
CA PRO A 157 12.80 -12.38 -10.25
C PRO A 157 12.24 -12.11 -8.85
N CYS A 158 13.12 -12.00 -7.85
CA CYS A 158 12.74 -11.85 -6.45
C CYS A 158 13.54 -10.72 -5.79
N PHE A 159 12.90 -9.58 -5.50
CA PHE A 159 13.56 -8.44 -4.85
C PHE A 159 12.56 -7.52 -4.14
N ALA A 160 13.08 -6.65 -3.27
CA ALA A 160 12.30 -5.61 -2.62
C ALA A 160 12.56 -4.23 -3.25
N VAL A 161 11.53 -3.41 -3.33
CA VAL A 161 11.61 -1.98 -3.65
C VAL A 161 11.45 -1.17 -2.37
N THR A 162 12.33 -0.19 -2.16
CA THR A 162 12.33 0.65 -0.96
C THR A 162 12.37 2.12 -1.35
N THR A 163 11.20 2.75 -1.36
CA THR A 163 10.96 4.18 -1.66
C THR A 163 10.01 4.79 -0.62
N ALA A 164 10.22 4.44 0.66
CA ALA A 164 9.38 4.83 1.79
C ALA A 164 7.89 4.51 1.56
N CYS A 165 7.02 5.51 1.62
CA CYS A 165 5.57 5.34 1.46
C CYS A 165 5.15 4.91 0.04
N ALA A 166 6.01 5.14 -0.96
CA ALA A 166 5.77 4.76 -2.35
C ALA A 166 6.22 3.33 -2.67
N SER A 167 6.87 2.62 -1.74
CA SER A 167 7.48 1.30 -2.00
C SER A 167 6.53 0.31 -2.66
N GLY A 168 5.30 0.18 -2.14
CA GLY A 168 4.31 -0.75 -2.68
C GLY A 168 3.84 -0.39 -4.10
N THR A 169 3.67 0.90 -4.38
CA THR A 169 3.27 1.40 -5.69
C THR A 169 4.38 1.22 -6.71
N ASP A 170 5.62 1.56 -6.33
CA ASP A 170 6.77 1.42 -7.21
C ASP A 170 7.09 -0.06 -7.47
N ALA A 171 6.86 -0.95 -6.51
CA ALA A 171 6.95 -2.40 -6.72
C ALA A 171 5.96 -2.87 -7.80
N ILE A 172 4.70 -2.42 -7.75
CA ILE A 172 3.68 -2.73 -8.77
C ILE A 172 4.13 -2.21 -10.15
N GLY A 173 4.61 -0.97 -10.22
CA GLY A 173 5.13 -0.39 -11.46
C GLY A 173 6.33 -1.16 -12.03
N ASN A 174 7.25 -1.60 -11.18
CA ASN A 174 8.42 -2.39 -11.59
C ASN A 174 8.05 -3.81 -12.03
N ALA A 175 7.02 -4.42 -11.43
CA ALA A 175 6.55 -5.76 -11.76
C ALA A 175 6.08 -5.88 -13.22
N VAL A 176 5.43 -4.83 -13.73
CA VAL A 176 4.92 -4.74 -15.10
C VAL A 176 6.01 -5.00 -16.14
N HIS A 177 7.22 -4.46 -15.93
CA HIS A 177 8.32 -4.59 -16.89
C HIS A 177 8.80 -6.03 -17.07
N TRP A 178 8.68 -6.89 -16.06
CA TRP A 178 9.08 -8.30 -16.17
C TRP A 178 8.09 -9.09 -17.02
N ILE A 179 6.81 -8.73 -16.97
CA ILE A 179 5.76 -9.34 -17.80
C ILE A 179 5.84 -8.78 -19.24
N GLU A 180 6.03 -7.47 -19.41
CA GLU A 180 6.14 -6.83 -20.73
C GLU A 180 7.33 -7.37 -21.54
N LYS A 181 8.47 -7.64 -20.88
CA LYS A 181 9.65 -8.25 -21.51
C LYS A 181 9.49 -9.75 -21.77
N GLY A 182 8.37 -10.33 -21.35
CA GLY A 182 8.12 -11.76 -21.44
C GLY A 182 9.08 -12.57 -20.59
N ALA A 183 9.61 -12.02 -19.48
CA ALA A 183 10.46 -12.72 -18.52
C ALA A 183 9.64 -13.42 -17.41
N CYS A 184 8.43 -12.94 -17.14
CA CYS A 184 7.47 -13.57 -16.24
C CYS A 184 6.09 -13.67 -16.89
N ASP A 185 5.34 -14.71 -16.54
CA ASP A 185 3.92 -14.83 -16.86
C ASP A 185 3.07 -14.25 -15.73
N PHE A 186 3.55 -14.43 -14.49
CA PHE A 186 2.98 -13.90 -13.25
C PHE A 186 4.02 -13.08 -12.49
N VAL A 187 3.57 -12.03 -11.81
CA VAL A 187 4.36 -11.39 -10.75
C VAL A 187 3.46 -11.12 -9.55
N LEU A 188 3.84 -11.66 -8.40
CA LEU A 188 3.28 -11.27 -7.11
C LEU A 188 3.91 -9.93 -6.71
N THR A 189 3.08 -8.91 -6.55
CA THR A 189 3.55 -7.56 -6.27
C THR A 189 2.62 -6.79 -5.35
N GLY A 190 3.03 -5.62 -4.86
CA GLY A 190 2.31 -4.85 -3.84
C GLY A 190 3.28 -4.40 -2.77
N GLY A 191 2.83 -4.33 -1.51
CA GLY A 191 3.69 -3.87 -0.42
C GLY A 191 3.34 -4.45 0.93
N VAL A 192 4.29 -4.34 1.86
CA VAL A 192 4.16 -4.84 3.23
C VAL A 192 4.98 -3.98 4.21
N GLU A 193 4.47 -3.83 5.43
CA GLU A 193 5.18 -3.15 6.51
C GLU A 193 4.66 -3.60 7.89
N SER A 194 5.54 -3.57 8.89
CA SER A 194 5.23 -3.73 10.31
C SER A 194 6.20 -2.90 11.14
N ALA A 195 5.88 -1.62 11.35
CA ALA A 195 6.76 -0.66 12.04
C ALA A 195 6.15 -0.09 13.34
N ILE A 196 5.05 -0.68 13.83
CA ILE A 196 4.40 -0.30 15.09
C ILE A 196 5.22 -0.89 16.24
N THR A 197 6.33 -0.22 16.53
CA THR A 197 7.29 -0.57 17.58
C THR A 197 7.68 0.69 18.34
N LEU A 198 8.28 0.55 19.53
CA LEU A 198 8.60 1.71 20.36
C LEU A 198 9.60 2.64 19.65
N PHE A 199 10.65 2.09 19.05
CA PHE A 199 11.65 2.80 18.24
C PHE A 199 11.03 3.40 16.99
N GLY A 200 10.21 2.64 16.25
CA GLY A 200 9.55 3.11 15.03
C GLY A 200 8.68 4.33 15.31
N MET A 201 7.75 4.22 16.25
CA MET A 201 6.89 5.33 16.63
C MET A 201 7.66 6.49 17.27
N SER A 202 8.74 6.22 18.03
CA SER A 202 9.60 7.28 18.58
C SER A 202 10.23 8.12 17.46
N GLY A 203 10.77 7.48 16.42
CA GLY A 203 11.39 8.17 15.29
C GLY A 203 10.42 9.11 14.57
N PHE A 204 9.20 8.63 14.28
CA PHE A 204 8.18 9.45 13.61
C PHE A 204 7.59 10.55 14.52
N ASN A 205 7.53 10.33 15.84
CA ASN A 205 7.15 11.37 16.79
C ASN A 205 8.17 12.51 16.86
N VAL A 206 9.47 12.21 16.83
CA VAL A 206 10.54 13.23 16.90
C VAL A 206 10.48 14.18 15.70
N ILE A 207 10.13 13.68 14.52
CA ILE A 207 9.94 14.51 13.32
C ILE A 207 8.52 15.08 13.21
N GLN A 208 7.70 14.93 14.27
CA GLN A 208 6.35 15.48 14.37
C GLN A 208 5.41 15.04 13.23
N ALA A 209 5.58 13.81 12.73
CA ALA A 209 4.79 13.30 11.63
C ALA A 209 3.50 12.58 12.08
N LEU A 210 3.45 12.12 13.32
CA LEU A 210 2.32 11.38 13.88
C LEU A 210 1.28 12.30 14.52
N SER A 211 0.00 11.92 14.41
CA SER A 211 -1.11 12.56 15.11
C SER A 211 -0.97 12.39 16.63
N THR A 212 -1.14 13.48 17.40
CA THR A 212 -0.99 13.48 18.87
C THR A 212 -2.23 13.98 19.60
N LYS A 213 -3.14 14.68 18.92
CA LYS A 213 -4.31 15.34 19.54
C LYS A 213 -5.51 14.42 19.78
N TYR A 214 -5.49 13.20 19.25
CA TYR A 214 -6.67 12.32 19.21
C TYR A 214 -6.44 10.99 19.95
N ASN A 215 -5.51 10.96 20.91
CA ASN A 215 -5.21 9.76 21.70
C ASN A 215 -6.41 9.21 22.48
N ASP A 216 -7.32 10.10 22.90
CA ASP A 216 -8.56 9.80 23.63
C ASP A 216 -9.71 9.34 22.72
N ARG A 217 -9.60 9.61 21.41
CA ARG A 217 -10.58 9.23 20.38
C ARG A 217 -9.89 8.69 19.12
N PRO A 218 -9.23 7.52 19.23
CA PRO A 218 -8.32 7.01 18.19
C PRO A 218 -8.98 6.90 16.81
N THR A 219 -10.24 6.46 16.78
CA THR A 219 -10.99 6.24 15.53
C THR A 219 -11.20 7.52 14.71
N GLU A 220 -11.09 8.70 15.34
CA GLU A 220 -11.25 10.00 14.69
C GLU A 220 -9.92 10.62 14.24
N ALA A 221 -8.77 10.03 14.58
CA ALA A 221 -7.46 10.66 14.44
C ALA A 221 -7.00 10.81 12.99
N SER A 222 -7.19 9.77 12.17
CA SER A 222 -6.90 9.82 10.74
C SER A 222 -8.07 10.51 10.03
N ARG A 223 -7.87 11.78 9.67
CA ARG A 223 -8.87 12.66 9.07
C ARG A 223 -8.33 13.41 7.85
N PRO A 224 -7.99 12.68 6.76
CA PRO A 224 -7.47 13.29 5.54
C PRO A 224 -8.36 14.43 5.04
N PHE A 225 -7.73 15.52 4.59
CA PHE A 225 -8.37 16.73 4.06
C PHE A 225 -9.20 17.56 5.06
N ASP A 226 -9.32 17.12 6.30
CA ASP A 226 -10.00 17.87 7.37
C ASP A 226 -9.08 18.97 7.89
N ARG A 227 -9.62 20.18 8.12
CA ARG A 227 -8.88 21.34 8.64
C ARG A 227 -8.17 21.02 9.95
N ASP A 228 -8.73 20.15 10.78
CA ASP A 228 -8.26 19.88 12.14
C ASP A 228 -7.27 18.69 12.20
N ARG A 229 -6.80 18.19 11.03
CA ARG A 229 -5.75 17.17 10.92
C ARG A 229 -4.41 17.63 11.51
N ASP A 230 -3.66 16.74 12.16
CA ASP A 230 -2.43 17.09 12.88
C ASP A 230 -1.24 16.15 12.64
N GLY A 231 -1.37 15.18 11.72
CA GLY A 231 -0.36 14.17 11.46
C GLY A 231 -1.00 12.87 10.99
N PHE A 232 -0.18 11.95 10.47
CA PHE A 232 -0.69 10.65 10.06
C PHE A 232 -0.83 9.70 11.26
N VAL A 233 -1.70 8.71 11.14
CA VAL A 233 -1.77 7.59 12.10
C VAL A 233 -0.99 6.42 11.51
N MET A 234 0.02 5.91 12.22
CA MET A 234 0.82 4.77 11.72
C MET A 234 -0.04 3.50 11.65
N GLY A 235 0.05 2.78 10.54
CA GLY A 235 -0.55 1.46 10.36
C GLY A 235 0.48 0.40 9.97
N GLU A 236 0.04 -0.85 9.93
CA GLU A 236 0.81 -2.00 9.45
C GLU A 236 -0.06 -2.91 8.58
N GLY A 237 0.56 -3.83 7.84
CA GLY A 237 -0.16 -4.79 7.00
C GLY A 237 0.55 -5.11 5.69
N ALA A 238 -0.17 -5.79 4.80
CA ALA A 238 0.25 -6.15 3.46
C ALA A 238 -0.92 -6.09 2.49
N GLY A 239 -0.66 -5.64 1.26
CA GLY A 239 -1.57 -5.76 0.13
C GLY A 239 -0.80 -6.31 -1.07
N ILE A 240 -1.26 -7.44 -1.61
CA ILE A 240 -0.58 -8.20 -2.66
C ILE A 240 -1.55 -8.40 -3.83
N LEU A 241 -1.05 -8.17 -5.04
CA LEU A 241 -1.72 -8.41 -6.31
C LEU A 241 -0.94 -9.47 -7.09
N VAL A 242 -1.65 -10.29 -7.85
CA VAL A 242 -1.07 -11.11 -8.92
C VAL A 242 -1.29 -10.39 -10.23
N LEU A 243 -0.21 -9.86 -10.79
CA LEU A 243 -0.19 -9.32 -12.15
C LEU A 243 0.13 -10.45 -13.13
N GLU A 244 -0.57 -10.47 -14.26
CA GLU A 244 -0.45 -11.54 -15.25
C GLU A 244 -0.61 -10.99 -16.67
N SER A 245 0.13 -11.55 -17.63
CA SER A 245 -0.11 -11.20 -19.04
C SER A 245 -1.53 -11.61 -19.45
N LEU A 246 -2.23 -10.74 -20.20
CA LEU A 246 -3.60 -11.00 -20.62
C LEU A 246 -3.72 -12.28 -21.45
N GLU A 247 -2.76 -12.55 -22.34
CA GLU A 247 -2.74 -13.77 -23.14
C GLU A 247 -2.69 -15.02 -22.26
N HIS A 248 -1.82 -15.02 -21.24
CA HIS A 248 -1.71 -16.12 -20.31
C HIS A 248 -2.99 -16.28 -19.46
N ALA A 249 -3.52 -15.17 -18.95
CA ALA A 249 -4.75 -15.14 -18.17
C ALA A 249 -5.94 -15.71 -18.96
N LEU A 250 -6.10 -15.32 -20.22
CA LEU A 250 -7.14 -15.84 -21.11
C LEU A 250 -6.94 -17.32 -21.42
N LYS A 251 -5.71 -17.75 -21.71
CA LYS A 251 -5.38 -19.15 -22.03
C LYS A 251 -5.77 -20.10 -20.91
N ARG A 252 -5.62 -19.69 -19.65
CA ARG A 252 -5.99 -20.50 -18.47
C ARG A 252 -7.40 -20.24 -17.93
N GLY A 253 -8.17 -19.33 -18.55
CA GLY A 253 -9.51 -18.96 -18.09
C GLY A 253 -9.52 -18.27 -16.72
N ALA A 254 -8.53 -17.42 -16.44
CA ALA A 254 -8.41 -16.71 -15.18
C ALA A 254 -9.57 -15.73 -14.95
N LYS A 255 -9.95 -15.54 -13.69
CA LYS A 255 -10.73 -14.36 -13.28
C LYS A 255 -9.86 -13.12 -13.50
N ILE A 256 -10.43 -12.09 -14.11
CA ILE A 256 -9.77 -10.79 -14.30
C ILE A 256 -10.57 -9.75 -13.51
N TYR A 257 -9.91 -9.09 -12.55
CA TYR A 257 -10.52 -8.01 -11.77
C TYR A 257 -10.48 -6.67 -12.50
N ALA A 258 -9.31 -6.34 -13.04
CA ALA A 258 -9.04 -5.09 -13.73
C ALA A 258 -7.83 -5.27 -14.66
N GLU A 259 -7.68 -4.36 -15.61
CA GLU A 259 -6.46 -4.22 -16.41
C GLU A 259 -5.55 -3.17 -15.75
N PHE A 260 -4.25 -3.47 -15.70
CA PHE A 260 -3.25 -2.48 -15.34
C PHE A 260 -3.19 -1.42 -16.45
N GLY A 261 -3.43 -0.17 -16.07
CA GLY A 261 -3.46 0.97 -16.98
C GLY A 261 -2.06 1.49 -17.25
N GLY A 262 -1.39 2.02 -16.23
CA GLY A 262 -0.08 2.65 -16.38
C GLY A 262 0.58 3.00 -15.06
N TYR A 263 1.88 3.30 -15.12
CA TYR A 263 2.70 3.70 -13.98
C TYR A 263 3.44 5.01 -14.26
N GLY A 264 3.57 5.85 -13.23
CA GLY A 264 4.36 7.06 -13.27
C GLY A 264 5.13 7.23 -11.98
N ALA A 265 6.42 7.55 -12.10
CA ALA A 265 7.27 7.83 -10.95
C ALA A 265 8.19 9.03 -11.17
N THR A 266 8.31 9.87 -10.14
CA THR A 266 9.20 11.05 -10.15
C THR A 266 9.84 11.27 -8.78
N CYS A 267 10.86 12.14 -8.74
CA CYS A 267 11.47 12.62 -7.52
C CYS A 267 11.27 14.13 -7.39
N ASP A 268 10.87 14.60 -6.22
CA ASP A 268 10.71 16.04 -5.95
C ASP A 268 12.04 16.80 -6.00
N ALA A 269 13.16 16.13 -5.67
CA ALA A 269 14.49 16.73 -5.54
C ALA A 269 14.52 18.03 -4.70
N ASN A 270 13.71 18.07 -3.62
CA ASN A 270 13.43 19.27 -2.84
C ASN A 270 13.88 19.16 -1.38
N HIS A 271 13.30 18.23 -0.62
CA HIS A 271 13.55 18.08 0.81
C HIS A 271 13.39 16.60 1.23
N LEU A 272 14.04 16.20 2.32
CA LEU A 272 14.04 14.81 2.77
C LEU A 272 12.66 14.32 3.21
N THR A 273 11.89 15.11 3.95
CA THR A 273 10.56 14.71 4.47
C THR A 273 9.39 15.58 4.00
N ALA A 274 9.58 16.89 3.84
CA ALA A 274 8.56 17.78 3.30
C ALA A 274 8.36 17.59 1.78
N PRO A 275 7.11 17.51 1.30
CA PRO A 275 6.81 17.47 -0.14
C PRO A 275 7.19 18.78 -0.83
N HIS A 276 7.37 18.75 -2.15
CA HIS A 276 7.57 19.98 -2.92
C HIS A 276 6.34 20.91 -2.77
N PRO A 277 6.52 22.20 -2.41
CA PRO A 277 5.41 23.10 -2.07
C PRO A 277 4.43 23.35 -3.24
N GLU A 278 4.93 23.37 -4.47
CA GLU A 278 4.10 23.46 -5.68
C GLU A 278 3.61 22.10 -6.23
N GLY A 279 3.92 20.97 -5.56
CA GLY A 279 3.50 19.63 -6.00
C GLY A 279 4.04 19.18 -7.37
N LYS A 280 5.16 19.75 -7.85
CA LYS A 280 5.69 19.50 -9.21
C LYS A 280 5.93 18.02 -9.51
N GLY A 281 6.53 17.29 -8.56
CA GLY A 281 6.79 15.87 -8.71
C GLY A 281 5.50 15.06 -8.79
N ALA A 282 4.55 15.30 -7.88
CA ALA A 282 3.22 14.68 -7.89
C ALA A 282 2.46 14.94 -9.22
N ILE A 283 2.44 16.18 -9.70
CA ILE A 283 1.84 16.55 -11.00
C ILE A 283 2.48 15.75 -12.14
N ALA A 284 3.81 15.72 -12.19
CA ALA A 284 4.55 15.01 -13.23
C ALA A 284 4.34 13.49 -13.17
N ALA A 285 4.27 12.90 -11.97
CA ALA A 285 4.03 11.47 -11.80
C ALA A 285 2.61 11.07 -12.25
N MET A 286 1.59 11.86 -11.90
CA MET A 286 0.22 11.60 -12.37
C MET A 286 0.10 11.74 -13.89
N ARG A 287 0.73 12.76 -14.49
CA ARG A 287 0.79 12.92 -15.96
C ARG A 287 1.52 11.77 -16.64
N MET A 288 2.61 11.28 -16.05
CA MET A 288 3.36 10.13 -16.57
C MET A 288 2.50 8.86 -16.53
N ALA A 289 1.79 8.60 -15.43
CA ALA A 289 0.91 7.44 -15.32
C ALA A 289 -0.27 7.49 -16.31
N LEU A 290 -0.87 8.67 -16.52
CA LEU A 290 -1.91 8.89 -17.53
C LEU A 290 -1.37 8.64 -18.96
N ALA A 291 -0.20 9.19 -19.27
CA ALA A 291 0.44 9.01 -20.56
C ALA A 291 0.80 7.54 -20.81
N ASP A 292 1.33 6.84 -19.81
CA ASP A 292 1.61 5.41 -19.87
C ASP A 292 0.33 4.60 -20.08
N ALA A 293 -0.76 4.97 -19.40
CA ALA A 293 -2.08 4.35 -19.58
C ALA A 293 -2.75 4.66 -20.92
N GLY A 294 -2.25 5.65 -21.67
CA GLY A 294 -2.92 6.16 -22.86
C GLY A 294 -4.27 6.79 -22.56
N LEU A 295 -4.47 7.30 -21.34
CA LEU A 295 -5.73 7.90 -20.87
C LEU A 295 -5.60 9.42 -20.79
N LYS A 296 -6.70 10.10 -21.08
CA LYS A 296 -6.88 11.52 -20.79
C LYS A 296 -7.32 11.72 -19.34
N PRO A 297 -7.09 12.91 -18.75
CA PRO A 297 -7.57 13.21 -17.40
C PRO A 297 -9.07 12.94 -17.21
N GLU A 298 -9.91 13.23 -18.22
CA GLU A 298 -11.37 13.06 -18.17
C GLU A 298 -11.85 11.60 -18.11
N GLU A 299 -10.93 10.65 -18.31
CA GLU A 299 -11.22 9.22 -18.29
C GLU A 299 -10.97 8.58 -16.91
N ILE A 300 -10.40 9.33 -15.96
CA ILE A 300 -10.29 8.90 -14.56
C ILE A 300 -11.56 9.26 -13.80
N ASP A 301 -12.21 8.27 -13.19
CA ASP A 301 -13.42 8.47 -12.40
C ASP A 301 -13.13 8.53 -10.90
N TYR A 302 -12.06 7.87 -10.46
CA TYR A 302 -11.71 7.73 -9.05
C TYR A 302 -10.21 7.93 -8.81
N ILE A 303 -9.87 8.66 -7.74
CA ILE A 303 -8.51 8.72 -7.20
C ILE A 303 -8.55 8.24 -5.75
N ASN A 304 -7.86 7.14 -5.46
CA ASN A 304 -7.47 6.82 -4.10
C ASN A 304 -6.20 7.62 -3.78
N ALA A 305 -6.38 8.70 -3.05
CA ALA A 305 -5.34 9.67 -2.74
C ALA A 305 -4.29 9.11 -1.79
N HIS A 306 -3.11 9.75 -1.79
CA HIS A 306 -2.14 9.52 -0.74
C HIS A 306 -2.68 9.98 0.62
N GLY A 307 -3.33 11.14 0.68
CA GLY A 307 -4.18 11.64 1.76
C GLY A 307 -3.76 11.17 3.16
N THR A 308 -2.59 11.60 3.62
CA THR A 308 -1.97 11.11 4.85
C THR A 308 -2.52 11.75 6.12
N SER A 309 -3.48 12.67 6.03
CA SER A 309 -3.96 13.44 7.19
C SER A 309 -2.88 14.36 7.77
N THR A 310 -1.91 14.77 6.93
CA THR A 310 -0.88 15.73 7.34
C THR A 310 -1.21 17.13 6.83
N PRO A 311 -0.87 18.19 7.59
CA PRO A 311 -1.15 19.57 7.16
C PRO A 311 -0.54 19.93 5.80
N MET A 312 0.63 19.37 5.47
CA MET A 312 1.35 19.65 4.22
C MET A 312 0.85 18.81 3.04
N ASN A 313 0.71 17.48 3.18
CA ASN A 313 0.39 16.61 2.05
C ASN A 313 -0.96 16.95 1.42
N ASP A 314 -2.01 17.00 2.24
CA ASP A 314 -3.39 16.97 1.74
C ASP A 314 -3.75 18.19 0.85
N PRO A 315 -3.33 19.44 1.18
CA PRO A 315 -3.49 20.58 0.28
C PRO A 315 -2.60 20.50 -0.97
N ILE A 316 -1.37 20.00 -0.84
CA ILE A 316 -0.43 19.89 -1.98
C ILE A 316 -0.93 18.85 -2.98
N GLU A 317 -1.40 17.70 -2.50
CA GLU A 317 -2.03 16.68 -3.32
C GLU A 317 -3.30 17.21 -3.98
N THR A 318 -4.14 17.95 -3.26
CA THR A 318 -5.32 18.61 -3.84
C THR A 318 -4.94 19.56 -4.97
N ALA A 319 -3.95 20.43 -4.76
CA ALA A 319 -3.47 21.34 -5.79
C ALA A 319 -2.88 20.60 -7.00
N ALA A 320 -2.15 19.52 -6.76
CA ALA A 320 -1.61 18.67 -7.82
C ALA A 320 -2.71 18.01 -8.66
N ILE A 321 -3.76 17.47 -8.02
CA ILE A 321 -4.93 16.90 -8.71
C ILE A 321 -5.58 17.98 -9.58
N LYS A 322 -5.82 19.18 -9.04
CA LYS A 322 -6.38 20.31 -9.82
C LYS A 322 -5.51 20.68 -11.03
N ALA A 323 -4.19 20.68 -10.87
CA ALA A 323 -3.25 21.02 -11.94
C ALA A 323 -3.15 19.95 -13.05
N VAL A 324 -3.51 18.69 -12.76
CA VAL A 324 -3.52 17.60 -13.75
C VAL A 324 -4.88 17.48 -14.42
N PHE A 325 -5.97 17.57 -13.64
CA PHE A 325 -7.32 17.26 -14.09
C PHE A 325 -8.15 18.50 -14.47
N GLY A 326 -7.68 19.71 -14.15
CA GLY A 326 -8.39 20.96 -14.48
C GLY A 326 -9.83 20.95 -13.95
N GLU A 327 -10.79 21.33 -14.77
CA GLU A 327 -12.23 21.30 -14.43
C GLU A 327 -12.75 19.88 -14.10
N HIS A 328 -12.10 18.83 -14.61
CA HIS A 328 -12.48 17.46 -14.31
C HIS A 328 -12.16 17.06 -12.86
N ALA A 329 -11.25 17.76 -12.18
CA ALA A 329 -10.93 17.53 -10.77
C ALA A 329 -12.16 17.62 -9.86
N TYR A 330 -13.14 18.45 -10.22
CA TYR A 330 -14.39 18.63 -9.46
C TYR A 330 -15.51 17.66 -9.88
N LYS A 331 -15.25 16.79 -10.86
CA LYS A 331 -16.21 15.77 -11.35
C LYS A 331 -15.84 14.38 -10.88
N LEU A 332 -14.55 14.05 -10.95
CA LEU A 332 -14.02 12.80 -10.41
C LEU A 332 -14.22 12.74 -8.88
N LYS A 333 -14.19 11.54 -8.33
CA LYS A 333 -14.23 11.32 -6.88
C LYS A 333 -12.81 11.09 -6.38
N VAL A 334 -12.48 11.69 -5.24
CA VAL A 334 -11.24 11.44 -4.50
C VAL A 334 -11.62 10.78 -3.19
N SER A 335 -10.83 9.85 -2.67
CA SER A 335 -10.94 9.48 -1.25
C SER A 335 -9.57 9.11 -0.70
N SER A 336 -9.43 9.12 0.63
CA SER A 336 -8.29 8.50 1.29
C SER A 336 -8.74 7.39 2.21
N THR A 337 -8.48 6.15 1.81
CA THR A 337 -8.74 4.96 2.65
C THR A 337 -7.84 4.91 3.88
N LYS A 338 -6.78 5.73 3.96
CA LYS A 338 -5.97 5.89 5.20
C LYS A 338 -6.77 6.46 6.35
N SER A 339 -7.91 7.12 6.07
CA SER A 339 -8.89 7.48 7.10
C SER A 339 -9.38 6.27 7.91
N MET A 340 -9.42 5.09 7.28
CA MET A 340 -9.83 3.82 7.89
C MET A 340 -8.64 2.92 8.26
N THR A 341 -7.64 2.80 7.40
CA THR A 341 -6.51 1.86 7.61
C THR A 341 -5.34 2.46 8.39
N GLY A 342 -5.33 3.77 8.62
CA GLY A 342 -4.08 4.47 8.92
C GLY A 342 -3.11 4.41 7.74
N HIS A 343 -1.90 4.93 7.95
CA HIS A 343 -0.84 4.93 6.97
C HIS A 343 0.09 3.72 7.16
N CYS A 344 -0.11 2.66 6.37
CA CYS A 344 0.68 1.43 6.42
C CYS A 344 2.05 1.55 5.70
N LEU A 345 2.64 2.75 5.64
CA LEU A 345 3.98 3.02 5.10
C LEU A 345 4.25 2.32 3.76
N GLY A 346 5.25 1.43 3.67
CA GLY A 346 5.58 0.69 2.46
C GLY A 346 4.47 -0.24 1.94
N ALA A 347 3.52 -0.64 2.80
CA ALA A 347 2.35 -1.44 2.40
C ALA A 347 1.23 -0.61 1.78
N ALA A 348 1.21 0.71 2.01
CA ALA A 348 0.11 1.59 1.60
C ALA A 348 -0.21 1.44 0.12
N GLY A 349 0.80 1.52 -0.77
CA GLY A 349 0.61 1.38 -2.21
C GLY A 349 -0.02 0.06 -2.66
N GLY A 350 0.31 -1.06 -1.99
CA GLY A 350 -0.28 -2.37 -2.29
C GLY A 350 -1.74 -2.48 -1.85
N ILE A 351 -2.03 -2.04 -0.62
CA ILE A 351 -3.38 -2.04 -0.05
C ILE A 351 -4.30 -1.09 -0.84
N GLU A 352 -3.78 0.08 -1.22
CA GLU A 352 -4.53 1.13 -1.92
C GLU A 352 -4.77 0.80 -3.39
N ALA A 353 -3.81 0.16 -4.06
CA ALA A 353 -4.00 -0.42 -5.38
C ALA A 353 -5.08 -1.50 -5.38
N LEU A 354 -5.07 -2.38 -4.37
CA LEU A 354 -6.11 -3.39 -4.18
C LEU A 354 -7.50 -2.75 -4.02
N PHE A 355 -7.61 -1.65 -3.26
CA PHE A 355 -8.87 -0.92 -3.15
C PHE A 355 -9.32 -0.27 -4.45
N CYS A 356 -8.41 0.26 -5.28
CA CYS A 356 -8.75 0.76 -6.62
C CYS A 356 -9.30 -0.37 -7.51
N VAL A 357 -8.68 -1.55 -7.48
CA VAL A 357 -9.14 -2.72 -8.24
C VAL A 357 -10.53 -3.15 -7.79
N LEU A 358 -10.77 -3.24 -6.48
CA LEU A 358 -12.09 -3.60 -5.93
C LEU A 358 -13.14 -2.51 -6.16
N ALA A 359 -12.77 -1.23 -6.12
CA ALA A 359 -13.65 -0.11 -6.45
C ALA A 359 -14.15 -0.22 -7.90
N ILE A 360 -13.26 -0.53 -8.85
CA ILE A 360 -13.63 -0.82 -10.24
C ILE A 360 -14.53 -2.05 -10.32
N GLN A 361 -14.21 -3.14 -9.62
CA GLN A 361 -15.00 -4.37 -9.70
C GLN A 361 -16.41 -4.23 -9.10
N ASP A 362 -16.54 -3.57 -7.95
CA ASP A 362 -17.80 -3.39 -7.23
C ASP A 362 -18.56 -2.11 -7.65
N GLN A 363 -17.96 -1.25 -8.48
CA GLN A 363 -18.51 0.05 -8.88
C GLN A 363 -18.90 0.90 -7.65
N PHE A 364 -17.93 1.05 -6.75
CA PHE A 364 -18.11 1.68 -5.44
C PHE A 364 -16.94 2.59 -5.08
N TYR A 365 -17.25 3.84 -4.74
CA TYR A 365 -16.30 4.82 -4.23
C TYR A 365 -16.21 4.72 -2.71
N PRO A 366 -15.08 4.30 -2.12
CA PRO A 366 -14.92 4.26 -0.67
C PRO A 366 -14.87 5.66 -0.08
N ALA A 367 -15.21 5.78 1.20
CA ALA A 367 -15.25 7.07 1.89
C ALA A 367 -13.86 7.56 2.33
N THR A 368 -13.74 8.87 2.48
CA THR A 368 -12.85 9.47 3.47
C THR A 368 -13.63 9.67 4.77
N ILE A 369 -13.46 8.78 5.76
CA ILE A 369 -14.10 8.95 7.07
C ILE A 369 -13.43 10.08 7.87
N ASN A 370 -14.11 10.58 8.91
CA ASN A 370 -13.64 11.64 9.80
C ASN A 370 -13.48 13.04 9.16
N LEU A 371 -13.92 13.22 7.91
CA LEU A 371 -13.95 14.53 7.26
C LEU A 371 -15.20 15.31 7.70
N GLN A 372 -15.05 16.14 8.72
CA GLN A 372 -16.14 16.90 9.34
C GLN A 372 -16.09 18.39 8.99
N ASN A 373 -14.88 18.94 8.96
CA ASN A 373 -14.56 20.33 8.65
C ASN A 373 -13.60 20.37 7.47
N PRO A 374 -14.08 20.29 6.21
CA PRO A 374 -13.22 20.37 5.04
C PRO A 374 -12.33 21.62 5.09
N ASP A 375 -11.03 21.43 4.86
CA ASP A 375 -10.08 22.53 4.76
C ASP A 375 -10.40 23.36 3.50
N PRO A 376 -10.45 24.71 3.55
CA PRO A 376 -10.68 25.53 2.36
C PRO A 376 -9.67 25.31 1.22
N LEU A 377 -8.47 24.80 1.52
CA LEU A 377 -7.47 24.42 0.50
C LEU A 377 -7.72 23.01 -0.07
N CYS A 378 -8.61 22.24 0.55
CA CYS A 378 -9.04 20.91 0.14
C CYS A 378 -10.53 20.96 -0.22
N ASP A 379 -10.85 21.34 -1.46
CA ASP A 379 -12.20 21.66 -1.94
C ASP A 379 -12.73 20.71 -3.03
N LEU A 380 -12.14 19.52 -3.18
CA LEU A 380 -12.63 18.48 -4.09
C LEU A 380 -13.71 17.61 -3.44
N ASP A 381 -14.31 16.71 -4.21
CA ASP A 381 -15.22 15.69 -3.68
C ASP A 381 -14.42 14.52 -3.10
N TYR A 382 -14.17 14.56 -1.78
CA TYR A 382 -13.41 13.55 -1.05
C TYR A 382 -14.24 12.34 -0.58
N VAL A 383 -15.49 12.19 -1.07
CA VAL A 383 -16.43 11.15 -0.61
C VAL A 383 -16.54 11.14 0.93
N PRO A 384 -16.94 12.26 1.56
CA PRO A 384 -16.87 12.41 3.01
C PRO A 384 -17.81 11.43 3.73
N ASN A 385 -17.25 10.67 4.68
CA ASN A 385 -17.92 9.84 5.69
C ASN A 385 -18.73 8.63 5.21
N LYS A 386 -19.21 8.62 3.96
CA LYS A 386 -20.02 7.52 3.44
C LYS A 386 -19.66 7.21 2.00
N GLY A 387 -19.22 5.98 1.76
CA GLY A 387 -18.94 5.50 0.42
C GLY A 387 -20.23 5.42 -0.42
N VAL A 388 -20.08 5.60 -1.73
CA VAL A 388 -21.22 5.71 -2.66
C VAL A 388 -21.03 4.80 -3.87
N PRO A 389 -22.10 4.16 -4.39
CA PRO A 389 -22.02 3.43 -5.64
C PRO A 389 -21.87 4.40 -6.82
N GLY A 390 -21.20 3.96 -7.88
CA GLY A 390 -21.17 4.67 -9.15
C GLY A 390 -20.17 4.10 -10.14
N VAL A 391 -20.23 4.60 -11.37
CA VAL A 391 -19.48 4.00 -12.48
C VAL A 391 -18.00 4.38 -12.39
N ILE A 392 -17.13 3.37 -12.27
CA ILE A 392 -15.68 3.54 -12.25
C ILE A 392 -15.09 2.77 -13.43
N ARG A 393 -14.66 3.49 -14.47
CA ARG A 393 -13.98 2.96 -15.65
C ARG A 393 -12.47 2.90 -15.44
N ALA A 394 -11.92 3.91 -14.78
CA ALA A 394 -10.52 3.93 -14.38
C ALA A 394 -10.33 4.57 -13.01
N ALA A 395 -9.39 4.03 -12.25
CA ALA A 395 -9.02 4.49 -10.92
C ALA A 395 -7.49 4.69 -10.84
N MET A 396 -7.08 5.75 -10.14
CA MET A 396 -5.69 6.09 -9.88
C MET A 396 -5.38 5.91 -8.39
N SER A 397 -4.23 5.32 -8.06
CA SER A 397 -3.73 5.18 -6.69
C SER A 397 -2.47 6.04 -6.53
N ASN A 398 -2.51 6.98 -5.60
CA ASN A 398 -1.42 7.93 -5.36
C ASN A 398 -0.62 7.59 -4.10
N THR A 399 0.71 7.67 -4.21
CA THR A 399 1.63 7.60 -3.06
C THR A 399 2.75 8.61 -3.20
N PHE A 400 2.92 9.46 -2.18
CA PHE A 400 3.95 10.51 -2.12
C PHE A 400 4.80 10.31 -0.86
N GLY A 401 5.87 9.55 -1.00
CA GLY A 401 6.74 9.16 0.10
C GLY A 401 7.81 10.17 0.48
N PHE A 402 8.25 10.08 1.73
CA PHE A 402 9.49 10.73 2.18
C PHE A 402 10.67 10.35 1.26
N GLY A 403 11.62 11.28 1.12
CA GLY A 403 12.66 11.24 0.08
C GLY A 403 12.23 11.93 -1.22
N GLY A 404 10.97 12.39 -1.30
CA GLY A 404 10.40 13.00 -2.49
C GLY A 404 9.96 11.98 -3.53
N HIS A 405 9.70 10.74 -3.14
CA HIS A 405 9.30 9.66 -4.04
C HIS A 405 7.82 9.76 -4.38
N ASN A 406 7.49 10.08 -5.64
CA ASN A 406 6.11 10.15 -6.10
C ASN A 406 5.82 8.95 -7.01
N GLY A 407 5.00 8.02 -6.55
CA GLY A 407 4.60 6.83 -7.31
C GLY A 407 3.09 6.82 -7.55
N ILE A 408 2.69 6.60 -8.81
CA ILE A 408 1.29 6.57 -9.25
C ILE A 408 1.05 5.33 -10.10
N VAL A 409 -0.01 4.58 -9.79
CA VAL A 409 -0.50 3.50 -10.65
C VAL A 409 -1.95 3.75 -11.05
N VAL A 410 -2.30 3.36 -12.27
CA VAL A 410 -3.66 3.45 -12.82
C VAL A 410 -4.16 2.05 -13.14
N PHE A 411 -5.41 1.77 -12.79
CA PHE A 411 -6.15 0.57 -13.17
C PHE A 411 -7.38 0.97 -13.97
N LYS A 412 -7.79 0.11 -14.90
CA LYS A 412 -9.00 0.32 -15.69
C LYS A 412 -9.85 -0.94 -15.73
N LYS A 413 -11.15 -0.76 -15.92
CA LYS A 413 -12.08 -1.87 -16.13
C LYS A 413 -11.60 -2.70 -17.32
N TYR A 414 -11.54 -4.00 -17.14
CA TYR A 414 -11.21 -4.90 -18.23
C TYR A 414 -12.39 -5.02 -19.20
N GLU A 415 -12.13 -4.74 -20.48
CA GLU A 415 -13.05 -4.95 -21.58
C GLU A 415 -12.42 -5.95 -22.57
N ASN A 416 -13.22 -6.93 -23.00
CA ASN A 416 -12.81 -8.03 -23.89
C ASN A 416 -12.44 -7.53 -25.29
#